data_AF-A0A949IJU8-F1
#
_entry.id   AF-A0A949IJU8-F1
#
_cell.length_a   1.000
_cell.length_b   1.000
_cell.length_c   1.000
_cell.angle_alpha   90.00
_cell.angle_beta   90.00
_cell.angle_gamma   90.00
#
_symmetry.space_group_name_H-M   'P 1'
#
loop_
_entity.id
_entity.type
_entity.pdbx_description
1 polymer ?
#
loop_
_entity_poly.entity_id
_entity_poly.type
_entity_poly.pdbx_seq_one_letter_code
_entity_poly.pdbx_strand_id
1 'polypeptide(L)'
;MFLVILCFFLNLGISWWNCYAVGSCWTEAKAAGGWPRFMSWMVAIMAASGFTSCYLLALGGIGYGMHLLSPLALKYMLEIGYVMIVPGLIFSGFCMMIDSWATAYREGGVLNYGIAGWNTYAQIHNTASAISGMGEAIGDLFKGIGSIGSDSDDATGPALVIGLIAACVAAGAGIITTVCLIKKYSASKPLPSYEELQARAAAKAAAER
;
A
#
# COMPACT_ATOMS: atom_id res chain seq x y z
N MET A 1 0.70 -12.56 -19.07
CA MET A 1 0.63 -11.15 -19.50
C MET A 1 -0.68 -10.47 -19.13
N PHE A 2 -1.85 -10.98 -19.59
CA PHE A 2 -3.17 -10.38 -19.27
C PHE A 2 -3.41 -10.16 -17.78
N LEU A 3 -3.18 -11.19 -16.95
CA LEU A 3 -3.38 -11.08 -15.49
C LEU A 3 -2.46 -10.04 -14.83
N VAL A 4 -1.23 -9.89 -15.30
CA VAL A 4 -0.28 -8.89 -14.77
C VAL A 4 -0.77 -7.47 -15.10
N ILE A 5 -1.25 -7.26 -16.33
CA ILE A 5 -1.82 -5.99 -16.77
C ILE A 5 -3.10 -5.67 -15.97
N LEU A 6 -3.96 -6.66 -15.76
CA LEU A 6 -5.16 -6.50 -14.95
C LEU A 6 -4.81 -6.14 -13.51
N CYS A 7 -3.89 -6.88 -12.87
CA CYS A 7 -3.42 -6.60 -11.52
C CYS A 7 -2.80 -5.20 -11.42
N PHE A 8 -2.05 -4.77 -12.44
CA PHE A 8 -1.48 -3.43 -12.49
C PHE A 8 -2.57 -2.35 -12.43
N PHE A 9 -3.56 -2.40 -13.33
CA PHE A 9 -4.60 -1.37 -13.38
C PHE A 9 -5.55 -1.43 -12.18
N LEU A 10 -5.86 -2.64 -11.69
CA LEU A 10 -6.66 -2.81 -10.48
C LEU A 10 -5.95 -2.19 -9.27
N ASN A 11 -4.66 -2.49 -9.10
CA ASN A 11 -3.89 -1.96 -7.98
C ASN A 11 -3.71 -0.44 -8.07
N LEU A 12 -3.52 0.09 -9.28
CA LEU A 12 -3.49 1.54 -9.52
C LEU A 12 -4.82 2.19 -9.12
N GLY A 13 -5.95 1.61 -9.53
CA GLY A 13 -7.28 2.08 -9.20
C GLY A 13 -7.58 2.04 -7.70
N ILE A 14 -7.25 0.94 -7.03
CA ILE A 14 -7.44 0.79 -5.57
C ILE A 14 -6.56 1.78 -4.82
N SER A 15 -5.29 1.95 -5.22
CA SER A 15 -4.37 2.90 -4.58
C SER A 15 -4.87 4.34 -4.71
N TRP A 16 -5.39 4.68 -5.88
CA TRP A 16 -6.02 5.98 -6.12
C TRP A 16 -7.26 6.18 -5.25
N TRP A 17 -8.13 5.16 -5.16
CA TRP A 17 -9.31 5.21 -4.32
C TRP A 17 -8.95 5.39 -2.84
N ASN A 18 -7.92 4.70 -2.36
CA ASN A 18 -7.38 4.88 -1.01
C ASN A 18 -6.94 6.32 -0.77
N CYS A 19 -6.24 6.95 -1.72
CA CYS A 19 -5.88 8.37 -1.62
C CYS A 19 -7.09 9.30 -1.62
N TYR A 20 -8.12 9.00 -2.41
CA TYR A 20 -9.37 9.77 -2.41
C TYR A 20 -10.10 9.67 -1.07
N ALA A 21 -10.25 8.45 -0.53
CA ALA A 21 -10.89 8.21 0.75
C ALA A 21 -10.15 8.92 1.89
N VAL A 22 -8.83 8.74 1.98
CA VAL A 22 -7.98 9.38 2.97
C VAL A 22 -7.96 10.89 2.81
N GLY A 23 -7.77 11.38 1.57
CA GLY A 23 -7.75 12.81 1.30
C GLY A 23 -9.05 13.50 1.71
N SER A 24 -10.20 12.87 1.45
CA SER A 24 -11.51 13.40 1.82
C SER A 24 -11.66 13.67 3.32
N CYS A 25 -11.05 12.84 4.18
CA CYS A 25 -11.13 12.99 5.64
C CYS A 25 -9.81 13.49 6.26
N TRP A 26 -8.78 13.77 5.47
CA TRP A 26 -7.42 14.03 5.98
C TRP A 26 -7.34 15.22 6.94
N THR A 27 -8.01 16.31 6.61
CA THR A 27 -8.05 17.53 7.43
C THR A 27 -8.78 17.29 8.74
N GLU A 28 -9.95 16.62 8.68
CA GLU A 28 -10.75 16.28 9.85
C GLU A 28 -10.02 15.30 10.76
N ALA A 29 -9.44 14.25 10.20
CA ALA A 29 -8.64 13.28 10.93
C ALA A 29 -7.40 13.93 11.57
N LYS A 30 -6.77 14.92 10.91
CA LYS A 30 -5.65 15.67 11.48
C LYS A 30 -6.08 16.54 12.66
N ALA A 31 -7.27 17.15 12.60
CA ALA A 31 -7.81 17.96 13.69
C ALA A 31 -8.28 17.09 14.87
N ALA A 32 -8.97 15.98 14.59
CA ALA A 32 -9.48 15.06 15.60
C ALA A 32 -8.38 14.25 16.29
N GLY A 33 -7.32 13.87 15.56
CA GLY A 33 -6.28 12.99 16.06
C GLY A 33 -6.76 11.56 16.31
N GLY A 34 -6.13 10.86 17.25
CA GLY A 34 -6.55 9.54 17.73
C GLY A 34 -6.66 8.45 16.66
N TRP A 35 -7.66 7.59 16.80
CA TRP A 35 -7.91 6.45 15.92
C TRP A 35 -8.21 6.84 14.46
N PRO A 36 -9.04 7.85 14.16
CA PRO A 36 -9.28 8.28 12.77
C PRO A 36 -7.98 8.73 12.06
N ARG A 37 -7.10 9.43 12.79
CA ARG A 37 -5.80 9.84 12.24
C ARG A 37 -4.89 8.65 11.98
N PHE A 38 -4.85 7.71 12.90
CA PHE A 38 -4.09 6.47 12.76
C PHE A 38 -4.55 5.66 11.55
N MET A 39 -5.86 5.41 11.42
CA MET A 39 -6.41 4.66 10.29
C MET A 39 -6.21 5.36 8.95
N SER A 40 -6.28 6.69 8.91
CA SER A 40 -5.94 7.47 7.72
C SER A 40 -4.50 7.23 7.25
N TRP A 41 -3.55 7.05 8.18
CA TRP A 41 -2.18 6.68 7.84
C TRP A 41 -2.05 5.24 7.35
N MET A 42 -2.80 4.30 7.92
CA MET A 42 -2.77 2.90 7.47
C MET A 42 -3.20 2.78 6.00
N VAL A 43 -4.27 3.48 5.64
CA VAL A 43 -4.76 3.53 4.25
C VAL A 43 -3.78 4.29 3.34
N ALA A 44 -3.13 5.35 3.83
CA ALA A 44 -2.10 6.06 3.07
C ALA A 44 -0.86 5.19 2.80
N ILE A 45 -0.41 4.39 3.77
CA ILE A 45 0.69 3.42 3.60
C ILE A 45 0.28 2.39 2.55
N MET A 46 -0.93 1.84 2.61
CA MET A 46 -1.42 0.89 1.61
C MET A 46 -1.45 1.50 0.20
N ALA A 47 -1.87 2.76 0.06
CA ALA A 47 -1.83 3.46 -1.22
C ALA A 47 -0.40 3.64 -1.74
N ALA A 48 0.54 4.09 -0.89
CA ALA A 48 1.94 4.26 -1.27
C ALA A 48 2.59 2.94 -1.70
N SER A 49 2.31 1.86 -0.98
CA SER A 49 2.71 0.50 -1.33
C SER A 49 2.15 0.07 -2.69
N GLY A 50 0.86 0.30 -2.94
CA GLY A 50 0.23 -0.05 -4.20
C GLY A 50 0.78 0.75 -5.40
N PHE A 51 0.95 2.07 -5.27
CA PHE A 51 1.62 2.87 -6.31
C PHE A 51 3.07 2.43 -6.53
N THR A 52 3.82 2.15 -5.47
CA THR A 52 5.21 1.67 -5.59
C THR A 52 5.27 0.38 -6.42
N SER A 53 4.39 -0.58 -6.15
CA SER A 53 4.35 -1.82 -6.93
C SER A 53 3.97 -1.60 -8.40
N CYS A 54 3.07 -0.64 -8.69
CA CYS A 54 2.78 -0.25 -10.08
C CYS A 54 4.02 0.35 -10.73
N TYR A 55 4.74 1.25 -10.07
CA TYR A 55 5.96 1.84 -10.63
C TYR A 55 7.10 0.85 -10.77
N LEU A 56 7.23 -0.14 -9.88
CA LEU A 56 8.18 -1.25 -10.06
C LEU A 56 7.88 -2.04 -11.33
N LEU A 57 6.61 -2.38 -11.58
CA LEU A 57 6.22 -3.09 -12.80
C LEU A 57 6.42 -2.25 -14.06
N ALA A 58 6.07 -0.96 -14.01
CA ALA A 58 6.25 -0.06 -15.15
C ALA A 58 7.73 0.18 -15.47
N LEU A 59 8.54 0.57 -14.46
CA LEU A 59 9.97 0.81 -14.63
C LEU A 59 10.72 -0.47 -14.99
N GLY A 60 10.37 -1.60 -14.39
CA GLY A 60 10.94 -2.91 -14.73
C GLY A 60 10.62 -3.34 -16.14
N GLY A 61 9.34 -3.25 -16.54
CA GLY A 61 8.90 -3.62 -17.87
C GLY A 61 9.53 -2.75 -18.96
N ILE A 62 9.55 -1.43 -18.77
CA ILE A 62 10.16 -0.48 -19.70
C ILE A 62 11.67 -0.66 -19.73
N GLY A 63 12.33 -0.70 -18.57
CA GLY A 63 13.78 -0.83 -18.46
C GLY A 63 14.29 -2.13 -19.07
N TYR A 64 13.60 -3.25 -18.84
CA TYR A 64 13.92 -4.52 -19.47
C TYR A 64 13.66 -4.50 -20.98
N GLY A 65 12.50 -3.98 -21.41
CA GLY A 65 12.14 -3.89 -22.83
C GLY A 65 13.04 -2.97 -23.65
N MET A 66 13.65 -1.96 -23.02
CA MET A 66 14.62 -1.04 -23.64
C MET A 66 16.07 -1.50 -23.46
N HIS A 67 16.31 -2.69 -22.89
CA HIS A 67 17.65 -3.20 -22.57
C HIS A 67 18.48 -2.31 -21.62
N LEU A 68 17.82 -1.47 -20.82
CA LEU A 68 18.43 -0.65 -19.77
C LEU A 68 18.66 -1.43 -18.47
N LEU A 69 17.85 -2.47 -18.23
CA LEU A 69 17.97 -3.37 -17.09
C LEU A 69 18.35 -4.78 -17.58
N SER A 70 19.42 -5.32 -17.00
CA SER A 70 19.72 -6.74 -17.14
C SER A 70 18.65 -7.59 -16.43
N PRO A 71 18.46 -8.86 -16.80
CA PRO A 71 17.54 -9.77 -16.10
C PRO A 71 17.83 -9.83 -14.59
N LEU A 72 19.11 -9.79 -14.21
CA LEU A 72 19.55 -9.85 -12.83
C LEU A 72 19.24 -8.55 -12.07
N ALA A 73 19.44 -7.39 -12.69
CA ALA A 73 19.08 -6.09 -12.09
C ALA A 73 17.55 -5.96 -11.95
N LEU A 74 16.78 -6.45 -12.92
CA LEU A 74 15.31 -6.52 -12.83
C LEU A 74 14.86 -7.40 -11.66
N LYS A 75 15.45 -8.58 -11.50
CA LYS A 75 15.18 -9.48 -10.36
C LYS A 75 15.40 -8.74 -9.03
N TYR A 76 16.59 -8.16 -8.83
CA TYR A 76 16.91 -7.44 -7.60
C TYR A 76 15.99 -6.23 -7.36
N MET A 77 15.64 -5.48 -8.40
CA MET A 77 14.69 -4.38 -8.28
C MET A 77 13.33 -4.84 -7.73
N LEU A 78 12.80 -5.95 -8.25
CA LEU A 78 11.51 -6.49 -7.81
C LEU A 78 11.57 -7.07 -6.40
N GLU A 79 12.66 -7.76 -6.04
CA GLU A 79 12.87 -8.32 -4.70
C GLU A 79 13.05 -7.25 -3.63
N ILE A 80 13.86 -6.23 -3.89
CA ILE A 80 14.02 -5.07 -2.99
C ILE A 80 12.69 -4.34 -2.85
N GLY A 81 12.00 -4.11 -3.97
CA GLY A 81 10.66 -3.55 -4.00
C GLY A 81 9.68 -4.31 -3.10
N TYR A 82 9.67 -5.63 -3.22
CA TYR A 82 8.84 -6.52 -2.41
C TYR A 82 9.16 -6.41 -0.92
N VAL A 83 10.45 -6.47 -0.55
CA VAL A 83 10.90 -6.36 0.85
C VAL A 83 10.57 -5.00 1.46
N MET A 84 10.63 -3.90 0.69
CA MET A 84 10.26 -2.57 1.18
C MET A 84 8.75 -2.44 1.45
N ILE A 85 7.92 -3.02 0.59
CA ILE A 85 6.46 -2.79 0.59
C ILE A 85 5.73 -3.69 1.60
N VAL A 86 6.13 -4.97 1.67
CA VAL A 86 5.38 -6.01 2.39
C VAL A 86 5.21 -5.72 3.90
N PRO A 87 6.23 -5.25 4.66
CA PRO A 87 6.04 -4.95 6.07
C PRO A 87 4.93 -3.91 6.30
N GLY A 88 4.89 -2.87 5.46
CA GLY A 88 3.86 -1.83 5.51
C GLY A 88 2.48 -2.37 5.15
N LEU A 89 2.38 -3.26 4.15
CA LEU A 89 1.12 -3.92 3.78
C LEU A 89 0.58 -4.82 4.89
N ILE A 90 1.45 -5.65 5.49
CA ILE A 90 1.06 -6.55 6.58
C ILE A 90 0.57 -5.74 7.78
N PHE A 91 1.36 -4.76 8.22
CA PHE A 91 1.01 -3.95 9.39
C PHE A 91 -0.29 -3.19 9.18
N SER A 92 -0.41 -2.44 8.07
CA SER A 92 -1.64 -1.68 7.76
C SER A 92 -2.85 -2.59 7.62
N GLY A 93 -2.69 -3.74 6.96
CA GLY A 93 -3.77 -4.70 6.75
C GLY A 93 -4.29 -5.32 8.04
N PHE A 94 -3.42 -5.62 9.01
CA PHE A 94 -3.87 -6.06 10.35
C PHE A 94 -4.64 -4.95 11.09
N CYS A 95 -4.19 -3.70 11.01
CA CYS A 95 -4.92 -2.58 11.60
C CYS A 95 -6.31 -2.40 10.99
N MET A 96 -6.44 -2.52 9.66
CA MET A 96 -7.73 -2.46 8.96
C MET A 96 -8.63 -3.66 9.26
N MET A 97 -8.06 -4.84 9.43
CA MET A 97 -8.80 -6.01 9.88
C MET A 97 -9.42 -5.75 11.26
N ILE A 98 -8.63 -5.24 12.23
CA ILE A 98 -9.13 -4.91 13.58
C ILE A 98 -10.22 -3.83 13.53
N ASP A 99 -10.02 -2.78 12.74
CA ASP A 99 -11.01 -1.71 12.57
C ASP A 99 -12.33 -2.23 11.97
N SER A 100 -12.24 -3.16 11.02
CA SER A 100 -13.43 -3.79 10.43
C SER A 100 -14.18 -4.68 11.42
N TRP A 101 -13.49 -5.37 12.34
CA TRP A 101 -14.12 -6.12 13.43
C TRP A 101 -14.83 -5.18 14.40
N ALA A 102 -14.18 -4.09 14.80
CA ALA A 102 -14.77 -3.10 15.69
C ALA A 102 -16.03 -2.46 15.09
N THR A 103 -15.99 -2.15 13.79
CA THR A 103 -17.14 -1.60 13.05
C THR A 103 -18.28 -2.61 12.96
N ALA A 104 -17.99 -3.85 12.57
CA ALA A 104 -18.99 -4.91 12.49
C ALA A 104 -19.63 -5.22 13.85
N TYR A 105 -18.86 -5.17 14.93
CA TYR A 105 -19.38 -5.35 16.29
C TYR A 105 -20.29 -4.19 16.73
N ARG A 106 -19.89 -2.94 16.46
CA ARG A 106 -20.61 -1.74 16.91
C ARG A 106 -21.86 -1.42 16.09
N GLU A 107 -21.76 -1.56 14.77
CA GLU A 107 -22.79 -1.09 13.84
C GLU A 107 -23.63 -2.25 13.29
N GLY A 108 -23.12 -3.48 13.36
CA GLY A 108 -23.79 -4.66 12.82
C GLY A 108 -24.04 -4.56 11.32
N GLY A 109 -24.90 -5.45 10.80
CA GLY A 109 -25.35 -5.43 9.41
C GLY A 109 -24.50 -6.27 8.46
N VAL A 110 -25.17 -6.83 7.44
CA VAL A 110 -24.60 -7.79 6.48
C VAL A 110 -23.36 -7.23 5.77
N LEU A 111 -23.38 -5.93 5.43
CA LEU A 111 -22.24 -5.31 4.74
C LEU A 111 -21.01 -5.22 5.64
N ASN A 112 -21.17 -4.81 6.90
CA ASN A 112 -20.05 -4.69 7.85
C ASN A 112 -19.48 -6.07 8.20
N TYR A 113 -20.34 -7.09 8.38
CA TYR A 113 -19.89 -8.47 8.55
C TYR A 113 -19.15 -9.00 7.32
N GLY A 114 -19.65 -8.68 6.12
CA GLY A 114 -19.00 -9.06 4.86
C GLY A 114 -17.61 -8.43 4.70
N ILE A 115 -17.47 -7.13 4.99
CA ILE A 115 -16.18 -6.43 4.96
C ILE A 115 -15.22 -7.02 5.99
N ALA A 116 -15.68 -7.26 7.22
CA ALA A 116 -14.88 -7.89 8.27
C ALA A 116 -14.40 -9.30 7.87
N GLY A 117 -15.30 -10.11 7.30
CA GLY A 117 -14.96 -11.45 6.79
C GLY A 117 -13.94 -11.39 5.66
N TRP A 118 -14.15 -10.50 4.69
CA TRP A 118 -13.22 -10.33 3.57
C TRP A 118 -11.83 -9.87 4.03
N ASN A 119 -11.75 -8.82 4.86
CA ASN A 119 -10.48 -8.31 5.36
C ASN A 119 -9.74 -9.37 6.19
N THR A 120 -10.46 -10.18 6.96
CA THR A 120 -9.86 -11.30 7.72
C THR A 120 -9.23 -12.32 6.78
N TYR A 121 -10.01 -12.80 5.80
CA TYR A 121 -9.52 -13.76 4.82
C TYR A 121 -8.32 -13.20 4.03
N ALA A 122 -8.46 -12.01 3.47
CA ALA A 122 -7.44 -11.35 2.67
C ALA A 122 -6.16 -11.14 3.48
N GLN A 123 -6.26 -10.68 4.74
CA GLN A 123 -5.09 -10.42 5.56
C GLN A 123 -4.32 -11.71 5.89
N ILE A 124 -5.02 -12.78 6.23
CA ILE A 124 -4.39 -14.09 6.51
C ILE A 124 -3.73 -14.64 5.25
N HIS A 125 -4.45 -14.65 4.12
CA HIS A 125 -3.94 -15.16 2.84
C HIS A 125 -2.73 -14.37 2.34
N ASN A 126 -2.81 -13.03 2.40
CA ASN A 126 -1.73 -12.14 2.01
C ASN A 126 -0.52 -12.29 2.92
N THR A 127 -0.72 -12.42 4.25
CA THR A 127 0.38 -12.61 5.20
C THR A 127 1.09 -13.95 4.99
N ALA A 128 0.34 -15.03 4.78
CA ALA A 128 0.93 -16.35 4.53
C ALA A 128 1.77 -16.36 3.24
N SER A 129 1.24 -15.78 2.15
CA SER A 129 1.96 -15.63 0.88
C SER A 129 3.14 -14.66 1.01
N ALA A 130 3.01 -13.63 1.84
CA ALA A 130 4.05 -12.65 2.06
C ALA A 130 5.28 -13.25 2.74
N ILE A 131 5.07 -14.02 3.80
CA ILE A 131 6.13 -14.64 4.60
C ILE A 131 6.95 -15.63 3.76
N SER A 132 6.30 -16.45 2.94
CA SER A 132 7.01 -17.41 2.08
C SER A 132 7.88 -16.71 1.05
N GLY A 133 7.36 -15.70 0.35
CA GLY A 133 8.14 -14.94 -0.64
C GLY A 133 9.23 -14.05 -0.03
N MET A 134 9.02 -13.56 1.20
CA MET A 134 9.98 -12.64 1.85
C MET A 134 11.26 -13.36 2.29
N GLY A 135 11.15 -14.60 2.79
CA GLY A 135 12.33 -15.37 3.19
C GLY A 135 13.29 -15.63 2.01
N GLU A 136 12.73 -15.97 0.84
CA GLU A 136 13.50 -16.18 -0.39
C GLU A 136 14.15 -14.88 -0.88
N ALA A 137 13.37 -13.80 -1.00
CA ALA A 137 13.87 -12.50 -1.45
C ALA A 137 14.98 -11.95 -0.53
N ILE A 138 14.81 -12.05 0.79
CA ILE A 138 15.84 -11.61 1.74
C ILE A 138 17.11 -12.46 1.57
N GLY A 139 16.98 -13.78 1.44
CA GLY A 139 18.11 -14.69 1.25
C GLY A 139 18.92 -14.36 -0.01
N ASP A 140 18.24 -14.08 -1.12
CA ASP A 140 18.88 -13.74 -2.39
C ASP A 140 19.53 -12.35 -2.38
N LEU A 141 18.94 -11.39 -1.67
CA LEU A 141 19.56 -10.08 -1.43
C LEU A 141 20.83 -10.20 -0.57
N PHE A 142 20.83 -11.01 0.49
CA PHE A 142 22.03 -11.23 1.30
C PHE A 142 23.17 -11.88 0.51
N LYS A 143 22.87 -12.83 -0.38
CA LYS A 143 23.86 -13.40 -1.30
C LYS A 143 24.41 -12.33 -2.24
N GLY A 144 23.54 -11.50 -2.82
CA GLY A 144 23.94 -10.38 -3.67
C GLY A 144 24.84 -9.40 -2.94
N ILE A 145 24.52 -9.05 -1.69
CA ILE A 145 25.36 -8.17 -0.86
C ILE A 145 26.73 -8.81 -0.59
N GLY A 146 26.78 -10.12 -0.32
CA GLY A 146 28.04 -10.84 -0.11
C GLY A 146 28.97 -10.87 -1.34
N SER A 147 28.42 -10.67 -2.54
CA SER A 147 29.20 -10.53 -3.79
C SER A 147 29.69 -9.11 -4.07
N ILE A 148 29.27 -8.11 -3.28
CA ILE A 148 29.78 -6.74 -3.43
C ILE A 148 31.22 -6.70 -2.93
N GLY A 149 32.17 -6.52 -3.85
CA GLY A 149 33.59 -6.41 -3.53
C GLY A 149 34.36 -7.72 -3.51
N SER A 150 33.75 -8.84 -3.91
CA SER A 150 34.52 -10.04 -4.28
C SER A 150 35.25 -9.79 -5.61
N ASP A 151 36.55 -10.10 -5.68
CA ASP A 151 37.44 -9.93 -6.85
C ASP A 151 37.06 -10.75 -8.11
N SER A 152 35.85 -11.33 -8.14
CA SER A 152 35.29 -11.96 -9.34
C SER A 152 34.66 -10.91 -10.26
N ASP A 153 34.82 -11.05 -11.57
CA ASP A 153 34.12 -10.32 -12.66
C ASP A 153 32.59 -10.55 -12.67
N ASP A 154 31.97 -10.77 -11.52
CA ASP A 154 30.58 -11.12 -11.38
C ASP A 154 29.69 -9.87 -11.51
N ALA A 155 28.79 -9.89 -12.50
CA ALA A 155 27.82 -8.83 -12.74
C ALA A 155 26.78 -8.67 -11.60
N THR A 156 26.80 -9.56 -10.60
CA THR A 156 25.88 -9.58 -9.46
C THR A 156 25.92 -8.29 -8.62
N GLY A 157 27.10 -7.83 -8.21
CA GLY A 157 27.24 -6.60 -7.41
C GLY A 157 26.68 -5.36 -8.12
N PRO A 158 27.12 -5.06 -9.36
CA PRO A 158 26.56 -3.96 -10.14
C PRO A 158 25.05 -4.09 -10.40
N ALA A 159 24.56 -5.30 -10.70
CA ALA A 159 23.13 -5.53 -10.91
C ALA A 159 22.29 -5.24 -9.66
N LEU A 160 22.79 -5.62 -8.48
CA LEU A 160 22.14 -5.33 -7.21
C LEU A 160 22.03 -3.81 -6.96
N VAL A 161 23.11 -3.06 -7.19
CA VAL A 161 23.13 -1.60 -7.01
C VAL A 161 22.13 -0.92 -7.95
N ILE A 162 22.12 -1.31 -9.24
CA ILE A 162 21.16 -0.77 -10.22
C ILE A 162 19.72 -1.11 -9.81
N GLY A 163 19.47 -2.36 -9.39
CA GLY A 163 18.17 -2.80 -8.92
C GLY A 163 17.69 -2.01 -7.70
N LEU A 164 18.58 -1.75 -6.74
CA LEU A 164 18.31 -0.93 -5.55
C LEU A 164 17.93 0.50 -5.93
N ILE A 165 18.69 1.15 -6.81
CA ILE A 165 18.40 2.52 -7.26
C ILE A 165 17.03 2.57 -7.92
N ALA A 166 16.74 1.65 -8.85
CA ALA A 166 15.46 1.61 -9.54
C ALA A 166 14.29 1.36 -8.58
N ALA A 167 14.48 0.49 -7.58
CA ALA A 167 13.50 0.23 -6.54
C ALA A 167 13.24 1.47 -5.66
N CYS A 168 14.28 2.18 -5.24
CA CYS A 168 14.15 3.42 -4.48
C CYS A 168 13.45 4.52 -5.29
N VAL A 169 13.73 4.64 -6.59
CA VAL A 169 13.02 5.58 -7.48
C VAL A 169 11.53 5.23 -7.56
N ALA A 170 11.19 3.95 -7.73
CA ALA A 170 9.80 3.49 -7.74
C ALA A 170 9.07 3.81 -6.41
N ALA A 171 9.72 3.56 -5.28
CA ALA A 171 9.19 3.85 -3.95
C ALA A 171 9.00 5.35 -3.71
N GLY A 172 9.99 6.16 -4.09
CA GLY A 172 9.89 7.62 -4.04
C GLY A 172 8.72 8.15 -4.88
N ALA A 173 8.58 7.68 -6.12
CA ALA A 173 7.46 8.03 -6.99
C ALA A 173 6.11 7.62 -6.40
N GLY A 174 6.04 6.42 -5.80
CA GLY A 174 4.84 5.92 -5.12
C GLY A 174 4.41 6.81 -3.96
N ILE A 175 5.34 7.16 -3.08
CA ILE A 175 5.11 8.04 -1.93
C ILE A 175 4.69 9.44 -2.39
N ILE A 176 5.41 10.04 -3.35
CA ILE A 176 5.10 11.37 -3.87
C ILE A 176 3.68 11.39 -4.46
N THR A 177 3.33 10.38 -5.25
CA THR A 177 1.99 10.26 -5.86
C THR A 177 0.91 10.19 -4.80
N THR A 178 1.10 9.35 -3.77
CA THR A 178 0.19 9.27 -2.62
C THR A 178 0.00 10.61 -1.95
N VAL A 179 1.09 11.32 -1.62
CA VAL A 179 1.04 12.62 -0.94
C VAL A 179 0.34 13.66 -1.81
N CYS A 180 0.65 13.71 -3.10
CA CYS A 180 0.02 14.64 -4.05
C CYS A 180 -1.48 14.39 -4.17
N LEU A 181 -1.92 13.13 -4.28
CA LEU A 181 -3.34 12.80 -4.38
C LEU A 181 -4.09 13.06 -3.07
N ILE A 182 -3.53 12.69 -1.91
CA ILE A 182 -4.14 13.02 -0.61
C ILE A 182 -4.31 14.53 -0.48
N LYS A 183 -3.29 15.33 -0.81
CA LYS A 183 -3.38 16.80 -0.79
C LYS A 183 -4.41 17.33 -1.77
N LYS A 184 -4.50 16.77 -2.98
CA LYS A 184 -5.49 17.15 -4.00
C LYS A 184 -6.93 16.95 -3.48
N TYR A 185 -7.19 15.87 -2.76
CA TYR A 185 -8.51 15.56 -2.22
C TYR A 185 -8.76 16.14 -0.82
N SER A 186 -7.73 16.64 -0.15
CA SER A 186 -7.85 17.32 1.14
C SER A 186 -8.70 18.58 1.01
N ALA A 187 -9.63 18.76 1.96
CA ALA A 187 -10.58 19.88 1.98
C ALA A 187 -11.41 20.06 0.70
N SER A 188 -11.55 18.99 -0.11
CA SER A 188 -12.38 19.03 -1.33
C SER A 188 -13.88 18.91 -1.05
N LYS A 189 -14.27 18.52 0.17
CA LYS A 189 -15.67 18.42 0.60
C LYS A 189 -15.99 19.56 1.57
N PRO A 190 -17.14 20.24 1.42
CA PRO A 190 -17.58 21.21 2.40
C PRO A 190 -17.81 20.52 3.74
N LEU A 191 -17.47 21.20 4.83
CA LEU A 191 -17.80 20.72 6.17
C LEU A 191 -19.33 20.67 6.33
N PRO A 192 -19.87 19.63 6.98
CA PRO A 192 -21.30 19.57 7.27
C PRO A 192 -21.72 20.80 8.08
N SER A 193 -22.91 21.33 7.83
CA SER A 193 -23.45 22.43 8.64
C SER A 193 -23.69 21.96 10.07
N TYR A 194 -23.74 22.91 11.02
CA TYR A 194 -24.03 22.58 12.41
C TYR A 194 -25.38 21.87 12.57
N GLU A 195 -26.38 22.27 11.77
CA GLU A 195 -27.70 21.65 11.72
C GLU A 195 -27.63 20.21 11.22
N GLU A 196 -26.83 19.93 10.19
CA GLU A 196 -26.60 18.57 9.70
C GLU A 196 -25.92 17.69 10.75
N LEU A 197 -24.97 18.23 11.51
CA LEU A 197 -24.31 17.52 12.60
C LEU A 197 -25.31 17.20 13.73
N GLN A 198 -26.16 18.15 14.12
CA GLN A 198 -27.20 17.93 15.12
C GLN A 198 -28.22 16.89 14.66
N ALA A 199 -28.66 16.95 13.40
CA ALA A 199 -29.58 15.98 12.82
C ALA A 199 -28.99 14.57 12.82
N ARG A 200 -27.72 14.41 12.46
CA ARG A 200 -27.00 13.12 12.51
C ARG A 200 -26.88 12.58 13.94
N ALA A 201 -26.56 13.44 14.90
CA ALA A 201 -26.47 13.06 16.31
C ALA A 201 -27.83 12.61 16.86
N ALA A 202 -28.90 13.34 16.54
CA ALA A 202 -30.26 12.99 16.94
C ALA A 202 -30.73 11.67 16.29
N ALA A 203 -30.47 11.48 14.99
CA ALA A 203 -30.80 10.24 14.29
C ALA A 203 -30.08 9.03 14.90
N LYS A 204 -28.79 9.18 15.26
CA LYS A 204 -28.02 8.14 15.93
C LYS A 204 -28.61 7.81 17.31
N ALA A 205 -28.91 8.81 18.12
CA ALA A 205 -29.52 8.62 19.44
C ALA A 205 -30.92 7.97 19.37
N ALA A 206 -31.66 8.21 18.28
CA ALA A 206 -32.96 7.57 18.05
C ALA A 206 -32.83 6.10 17.62
N ALA A 207 -31.77 5.74 16.88
CA ALA A 207 -31.51 4.35 16.48
C ALA A 207 -30.98 3.47 17.62
N GLU A 208 -30.49 4.08 18.70
CA GLU A 208 -29.99 3.40 19.91
C GLU A 208 -31.08 3.19 20.99
N ARG A 209 -32.33 3.63 20.75
CA ARG A 209 -33.51 3.42 21.61
C ARG A 209 -34.39 2.30 21.10
#